data_AF-A0A7Z0AAZ9-F1
#
_entry.id   AF-A0A7Z0AAZ9-F1
#
_cell.length_a   1.000
_cell.length_b   1.000
_cell.length_c   1.000
_cell.angle_alpha   90.00
_cell.angle_beta   90.00
_cell.angle_gamma   90.00
#
_symmetry.space_group_name_H-M   'P 1'
#
loop_
_entity.id
_entity.type
_entity.pdbx_description
1 polymer ?
#
loop_
_entity_poly.entity_id
_entity_poly.type
_entity_poly.pdbx_seq_one_letter_code
_entity_poly.pdbx_strand_id
1 'polypeptide(L)'
;MTEFNDRIIEEFRARNGRVDSAGFGSNLILLHTRGSRTGLERVNPALSLKDGDGWLVVASAKGAARDPAWAVNLRAHPQATIEAPIDGEIHTISVRAEELAGEEYEPAFSRFVKRSAAFTTYRQRAGRRLPVIRLTPHTHTERSAQLPAPGGIAAEDPQRDITVRRPGTDESLPHYGVVGDNYTMLLGREDTDGRYALIDMHVPPGGGPPPHRHDFEEMFFVLEGRIDVTFRGETTTISAGEVVNIPARSPHFFHNSSQADARMLCMVSPPGLDEYFSQWGQPLPSRTSVPTLSPAEMEATLDSAIQLGPRYAIENLPTD
;
A
#
# COMPACT_ATOMS: atom_id res chain seq x y z
N MET A 1 13.13 20.42 -0.66
CA MET A 1 14.35 19.61 -0.49
C MET A 1 15.56 20.53 -0.70
N THR A 2 16.75 20.14 -0.24
CA THR A 2 17.96 20.94 -0.50
C THR A 2 18.53 20.59 -1.88
N GLU A 3 19.03 21.58 -2.63
CA GLU A 3 19.67 21.39 -3.96
C GLU A 3 20.69 20.24 -4.00
N PHE A 4 21.36 19.96 -2.88
CA PHE A 4 22.25 18.81 -2.75
C PHE A 4 21.54 17.46 -2.91
N ASN A 5 20.42 17.24 -2.24
CA ASN A 5 19.71 15.96 -2.30
C ASN A 5 19.14 15.72 -3.69
N ASP A 6 18.64 16.78 -4.33
CA ASP A 6 18.04 16.71 -5.66
C ASP A 6 19.09 16.24 -6.68
N ARG A 7 20.30 16.83 -6.63
CA ARG A 7 21.43 16.40 -7.47
C ARG A 7 21.84 14.94 -7.24
N ILE A 8 21.85 14.48 -5.99
CA ILE A 8 22.21 13.09 -5.66
C ILE A 8 21.13 12.12 -6.17
N ILE A 9 19.86 12.47 -6.06
CA ILE A 9 18.73 11.68 -6.57
C ILE A 9 18.80 11.59 -8.10
N GLU A 10 19.05 12.70 -8.78
CA GLU A 10 19.21 12.74 -10.23
C GLU A 10 20.37 11.87 -10.70
N GLU A 11 21.56 12.01 -10.09
CA GLU A 11 22.73 11.19 -10.42
C GLU A 11 22.46 9.70 -10.18
N PHE A 12 21.83 9.36 -9.04
CA PHE A 12 21.47 7.99 -8.71
C PHE A 12 20.59 7.38 -9.81
N ARG A 13 19.51 8.05 -10.19
CA ARG A 13 18.57 7.56 -11.21
C ARG A 13 19.20 7.50 -12.60
N ALA A 14 20.04 8.49 -12.95
CA ALA A 14 20.70 8.55 -14.26
C ALA A 14 21.80 7.47 -14.44
N ARG A 15 22.31 6.89 -13.36
CA ARG A 15 23.46 5.96 -13.39
C ARG A 15 23.14 4.61 -12.74
N ASN A 16 21.90 4.16 -12.83
CA ASN A 16 21.43 2.88 -12.30
C ASN A 16 21.87 2.63 -10.84
N GLY A 17 21.67 3.65 -10.01
CA GLY A 17 21.90 3.63 -8.58
C GLY A 17 23.34 3.85 -8.13
N ARG A 18 24.24 4.23 -9.04
CA ARG A 18 25.63 4.60 -8.71
C ARG A 18 25.80 6.12 -8.57
N VAL A 19 26.34 6.56 -7.44
CA VAL A 19 26.65 7.98 -7.17
C VAL A 19 28.12 8.16 -6.82
N ASP A 20 28.87 8.82 -7.70
CA ASP A 20 30.31 9.07 -7.57
C ASP A 20 30.59 10.43 -6.92
N SER A 21 29.77 11.45 -7.20
CA SER A 21 30.01 12.85 -6.78
C SER A 21 30.12 13.05 -5.26
N ALA A 22 29.47 12.19 -4.48
CA ALA A 22 29.49 12.19 -3.02
C ALA A 22 30.11 10.93 -2.41
N GLY A 23 30.79 10.10 -3.23
CA GLY A 23 31.55 8.93 -2.77
C GLY A 23 30.70 7.76 -2.27
N PHE A 24 29.40 7.72 -2.61
CA PHE A 24 28.52 6.62 -2.19
C PHE A 24 28.79 5.33 -2.99
N GLY A 25 29.22 5.46 -4.26
CA GLY A 25 29.27 4.34 -5.20
C GLY A 25 27.88 3.74 -5.35
N SER A 26 27.78 2.41 -5.22
CA SER A 26 26.49 1.68 -5.25
C SER A 26 25.90 1.42 -3.86
N ASN A 27 26.39 2.08 -2.81
CA ASN A 27 25.92 1.90 -1.42
C ASN A 27 24.92 2.99 -1.02
N LEU A 28 24.08 3.43 -1.95
CA LEU A 28 23.02 4.40 -1.71
C LEU A 28 21.68 3.73 -1.99
N ILE A 29 20.66 4.08 -1.22
CA ILE A 29 19.27 3.90 -1.61
C ILE A 29 18.57 5.26 -1.64
N LEU A 30 17.50 5.37 -2.42
CA LEU A 30 16.53 6.44 -2.23
C LEU A 30 15.41 5.91 -1.35
N LEU A 31 15.26 6.50 -0.17
CA LEU A 31 14.25 6.11 0.82
C LEU A 31 13.03 7.02 0.69
N HIS A 32 11.90 6.41 0.33
CA HIS A 32 10.58 7.05 0.27
C HIS A 32 9.87 6.88 1.61
N THR A 33 9.56 7.99 2.28
CA THR A 33 8.88 7.98 3.58
C THR A 33 7.63 8.85 3.56
N ARG A 34 6.63 8.50 4.37
CA ARG A 34 5.44 9.34 4.58
C ARG A 34 5.68 10.35 5.68
N GLY A 35 5.53 11.64 5.40
CA GLY A 35 5.71 12.72 6.38
C GLY A 35 4.78 12.56 7.59
N SER A 36 5.31 12.34 8.80
CA SER A 36 4.50 11.99 9.99
C SER A 36 3.47 13.04 10.39
N ARG A 37 3.68 14.30 9.98
CA ARG A 37 2.74 15.41 10.22
C ARG A 37 1.92 15.81 9.00
N THR A 38 2.45 15.54 7.80
CA THR A 38 1.91 16.12 6.56
C THR A 38 1.26 15.08 5.66
N GLY A 39 1.49 13.78 5.88
CA GLY A 39 1.05 12.71 4.98
C GLY A 39 1.78 12.66 3.62
N LEU A 40 2.43 13.76 3.20
CA LEU A 40 3.18 13.85 1.94
C LEU A 40 4.39 12.91 1.88
N GLU A 41 4.60 12.32 0.71
CA GLU A 41 5.79 11.52 0.40
C GLU A 41 7.07 12.38 0.40
N ARG A 42 8.16 11.79 0.89
CA ARG A 42 9.48 12.42 0.99
C ARG A 42 10.55 11.43 0.56
N VAL A 43 11.36 11.82 -0.42
CA VAL A 43 12.49 11.03 -0.91
C VAL A 43 13.78 11.53 -0.28
N ASN A 44 14.56 10.64 0.31
CA ASN A 44 15.84 10.97 0.94
C ASN A 44 16.92 9.99 0.50
N PRO A 45 18.06 10.47 -0.05
CA PRO A 45 19.21 9.61 -0.30
C PRO A 45 19.82 9.20 1.05
N ALA A 46 20.03 7.90 1.24
CA ALA A 46 20.63 7.34 2.44
C ALA A 46 21.73 6.34 2.08
N LEU A 47 22.89 6.47 2.72
CA LEU A 47 23.91 5.41 2.68
C LEU A 47 23.28 4.14 3.24
N SER A 48 23.38 3.05 2.48
CA SER A 48 22.88 1.74 2.85
C SER A 48 24.01 0.71 2.94
N LEU A 49 23.81 -0.31 3.76
CA LEU A 49 24.63 -1.52 3.79
C LEU A 49 23.70 -2.72 3.67
N LYS A 50 24.05 -3.73 2.87
CA LYS A 50 23.25 -4.97 2.78
C LYS A 50 23.19 -5.71 4.11
N ASP A 51 22.03 -6.22 4.52
CA ASP A 51 21.81 -6.93 5.78
C ASP A 51 20.90 -8.14 5.57
N GLY A 52 21.49 -9.32 5.35
CA GLY A 52 20.76 -10.45 4.79
C GLY A 52 20.09 -10.05 3.46
N ASP A 53 18.78 -10.29 3.38
CA ASP A 53 17.97 -9.91 2.22
C ASP A 53 17.59 -8.42 2.19
N GLY A 54 17.84 -7.70 3.29
CA GLY A 54 17.49 -6.29 3.46
C GLY A 54 18.67 -5.32 3.44
N TRP A 55 18.44 -4.16 4.05
CA TRP A 55 19.41 -3.08 4.16
C TRP A 55 19.42 -2.48 5.56
N LEU A 56 20.57 -1.96 5.97
CA LEU A 56 20.70 -1.06 7.10
C LEU A 56 20.90 0.36 6.57
N VAL A 57 20.25 1.32 7.22
CA VAL A 57 20.52 2.75 7.07
C VAL A 57 20.79 3.39 8.43
N VAL A 58 21.53 4.49 8.45
CA VAL A 58 21.85 5.22 9.68
C VAL A 58 21.42 6.68 9.60
N ALA A 59 20.62 7.10 10.58
CA ALA A 59 20.04 8.44 10.67
C ALA A 59 21.02 9.47 11.24
N SER A 60 22.18 9.60 10.58
CA SER A 60 23.30 10.40 11.08
C SER A 60 23.10 11.92 10.91
N ALA A 61 22.46 12.35 9.82
CA ALA A 61 22.32 13.77 9.45
C ALA A 61 23.63 14.58 9.61
N LYS A 62 24.78 13.97 9.26
CA LYS A 62 26.13 14.55 9.45
C LYS A 62 26.44 15.01 10.90
N GLY A 63 25.83 14.35 11.88
CA GLY A 63 25.98 14.65 13.31
C GLY A 63 25.10 15.79 13.81
N ALA A 64 23.92 16.01 13.21
CA ALA A 64 22.98 17.00 13.72
C ALA A 64 22.40 16.62 15.09
N ALA A 65 22.12 17.62 15.92
CA ALA A 65 21.57 17.43 17.28
C ALA A 65 20.19 16.76 17.30
N ARG A 66 19.45 16.79 16.19
CA ARG A 66 18.14 16.12 16.02
C ARG A 66 18.22 15.04 14.96
N ASP A 67 17.32 14.07 15.08
CA ASP A 67 17.12 13.07 14.03
C ASP A 67 16.64 13.72 12.73
N PRO A 68 17.06 13.19 11.56
CA PRO A 68 16.51 13.62 10.29
C PRO A 68 15.01 13.29 10.24
N ALA A 69 14.25 14.11 9.51
CA ALA A 69 12.80 13.96 9.42
C ALA A 69 12.35 12.59 8.92
N TRP A 70 13.10 11.96 8.00
CA TRP A 70 12.78 10.62 7.49
C TRP A 70 12.85 9.54 8.58
N ALA A 71 13.71 9.67 9.59
CA ALA A 71 13.76 8.71 10.70
C ALA A 71 12.55 8.88 11.62
N VAL A 72 12.12 10.14 11.84
CA VAL A 72 10.88 10.44 12.56
C VAL A 72 9.66 9.90 11.79
N ASN A 73 9.67 10.02 10.45
CA ASN A 73 8.64 9.47 9.59
C ASN A 73 8.55 7.94 9.72
N LEU A 74 9.68 7.22 9.65
CA LEU A 74 9.70 5.76 9.75
C LEU A 74 9.24 5.24 11.12
N ARG A 75 9.50 5.97 12.20
CA ARG A 75 8.96 5.61 13.53
C ARG A 75 7.43 5.69 13.58
N ALA A 76 6.85 6.66 12.88
CA ALA A 76 5.40 6.84 12.82
C ALA A 76 4.73 5.91 11.79
N HIS A 77 5.42 5.65 10.67
CA HIS A 77 4.96 4.86 9.54
C HIS A 77 6.10 3.92 9.10
N PRO A 78 6.18 2.71 9.66
CA PRO A 78 7.29 1.80 9.40
C PRO A 78 7.26 1.19 8.00
N GLN A 79 6.14 1.28 7.27
CA GLN A 79 6.07 0.89 5.87
C GLN A 79 6.66 1.99 4.97
N ALA A 80 7.57 1.61 4.08
CA ALA A 80 8.26 2.50 3.18
C ALA A 80 8.56 1.81 1.85
N THR A 81 9.01 2.60 0.88
CA THR A 81 9.53 2.11 -0.40
C THR A 81 10.97 2.57 -0.55
N ILE A 82 11.81 1.75 -1.16
CA ILE A 82 13.18 2.12 -1.50
C ILE A 82 13.43 1.93 -2.99
N GLU A 83 14.25 2.80 -3.57
CA GLU A 83 14.94 2.50 -4.83
C GLU A 83 16.35 2.01 -4.45
N ALA A 84 16.69 0.78 -4.82
CA ALA A 84 17.96 0.15 -4.47
C ALA A 84 18.69 -0.38 -5.71
N PRO A 85 20.02 -0.15 -5.84
CA PRO A 85 20.81 -0.79 -6.88
C PRO A 85 20.99 -2.28 -6.57
N ILE A 86 20.52 -3.15 -7.45
CA ILE A 86 20.70 -4.61 -7.40
C ILE A 86 21.16 -5.04 -8.79
N ASP A 87 22.27 -5.76 -8.85
CA ASP A 87 22.83 -6.32 -10.10
C ASP A 87 23.00 -5.33 -11.27
N GLY A 88 23.20 -4.05 -10.95
CA GLY A 88 23.41 -2.98 -11.94
C GLY A 88 22.14 -2.29 -12.43
N GLU A 89 20.99 -2.62 -11.84
CA GLU A 89 19.69 -2.00 -12.11
C GLU A 89 19.07 -1.42 -10.83
N ILE A 90 18.14 -0.47 -10.99
CA ILE A 90 17.40 0.09 -9.85
C ILE A 90 16.12 -0.73 -9.68
N HIS A 91 15.95 -1.31 -8.49
CA HIS A 91 14.73 -1.97 -8.09
C HIS A 91 13.96 -1.11 -7.08
N THR A 92 12.67 -0.94 -7.33
CA THR A 92 11.74 -0.33 -6.37
C THR A 92 11.19 -1.43 -5.47
N ILE A 93 11.44 -1.33 -4.17
CA ILE A 93 11.17 -2.42 -3.22
C ILE A 93 10.40 -1.87 -2.02
N SER A 94 9.27 -2.50 -1.71
CA SER A 94 8.55 -2.26 -0.47
C SER A 94 9.34 -2.82 0.72
N VAL A 95 9.59 -2.00 1.73
CA VAL A 95 10.30 -2.40 2.95
C VAL A 95 9.56 -2.02 4.24
N ARG A 96 9.72 -2.84 5.27
CA ARG A 96 9.32 -2.49 6.64
C ARG A 96 10.57 -2.06 7.40
N ALA A 97 10.48 -0.90 8.04
CA ALA A 97 11.53 -0.31 8.84
C ALA A 97 11.43 -0.75 10.31
N GLU A 98 12.57 -1.10 10.89
CA GLU A 98 12.75 -1.43 12.29
C GLU A 98 13.97 -0.68 12.83
N GLU A 99 13.80 0.16 13.84
CA GLU A 99 14.93 0.80 14.53
C GLU A 99 15.58 -0.18 15.50
N LEU A 100 16.87 -0.45 15.31
CA LEU A 100 17.60 -1.43 16.10
C LEU A 100 17.86 -0.93 17.52
N ALA A 101 17.48 -1.77 18.48
CA ALA A 101 17.66 -1.57 19.91
C ALA A 101 18.58 -2.65 20.52
N GLY A 102 18.90 -2.50 21.81
CA GLY A 102 19.63 -3.53 22.58
C GLY A 102 20.94 -4.00 21.95
N GLU A 103 21.15 -5.32 21.98
CA GLU A 103 22.39 -5.99 21.56
C GLU A 103 22.65 -5.93 20.04
N GLU A 104 21.61 -5.69 19.23
CA GLU A 104 21.74 -5.63 17.77
C GLU A 104 22.37 -4.33 17.26
N TYR A 105 22.28 -3.25 18.05
CA TYR A 105 22.65 -1.91 17.61
C TYR A 105 24.14 -1.69 17.38
N GLU A 106 24.99 -1.96 18.38
CA GLU A 106 26.42 -1.67 18.29
C GLU A 106 27.12 -2.48 17.18
N PRO A 107 26.80 -3.79 16.98
CA PRO A 107 27.29 -4.53 15.81
C PRO A 107 26.90 -3.87 14.49
N ALA A 108 25.64 -3.45 14.34
CA ALA A 108 25.15 -2.80 13.13
C ALA A 108 25.82 -1.43 12.91
N PHE A 109 25.91 -0.59 13.94
CA PHE A 109 26.57 0.72 13.87
C PHE A 109 28.06 0.59 13.53
N SER A 110 28.75 -0.41 14.07
CA SER A 110 30.16 -0.68 13.78
C SER A 110 30.42 -0.97 12.31
N ARG A 111 29.43 -1.51 11.57
CA ARG A 111 29.55 -1.73 10.11
C ARG A 111 29.60 -0.41 9.36
N PHE A 112 28.85 0.61 9.78
CA PHE A 112 28.94 1.96 9.23
C PHE A 112 30.28 2.61 9.53
N VAL A 113 30.81 2.44 10.75
CA VAL A 113 32.16 2.94 11.11
C VAL A 113 33.25 2.29 10.26
N LYS A 114 33.17 0.96 10.02
CA LYS A 114 34.08 0.24 9.12
C LYS A 114 34.00 0.77 7.68
N ARG A 115 32.79 1.13 7.21
CA ARG A 115 32.60 1.74 5.89
C ARG A 115 33.16 3.15 5.81
N SER A 116 32.99 3.96 6.86
CA SER A 116 33.51 5.31 6.96
C SER A 116 33.69 5.73 8.41
N ALA A 117 34.92 6.09 8.77
CA ALA A 117 35.26 6.59 10.11
C ALA A 117 34.50 7.88 10.49
N ALA A 118 33.93 8.59 9.52
CA ALA A 118 33.12 9.79 9.74
C ALA A 118 31.90 9.54 10.67
N PHE A 119 31.37 8.32 10.71
CA PHE A 119 30.24 7.99 11.59
C PHE A 119 30.60 8.07 13.08
N THR A 120 31.85 7.83 13.45
CA THR A 120 32.34 8.07 14.83
C THR A 120 32.25 9.54 15.16
N THR A 121 32.73 10.41 14.26
CA THR A 121 32.66 11.87 14.42
C THR A 121 31.22 12.36 14.45
N TYR A 122 30.34 11.81 13.60
CA TYR A 122 28.92 12.19 13.61
C TYR A 122 28.23 11.82 14.91
N ARG A 123 28.52 10.65 15.48
CA ARG A 123 27.97 10.22 16.78
C ARG A 123 28.43 11.14 17.91
N GLN A 124 29.74 11.46 17.95
CA GLN A 124 30.30 12.40 18.93
C GLN A 124 29.68 13.79 18.82
N ARG A 125 29.63 14.33 17.59
CA ARG A 125 29.08 15.66 17.30
C ARG A 125 27.58 15.76 17.62
N ALA A 126 26.82 14.71 17.36
CA ALA A 126 25.38 14.72 17.61
C ALA A 126 25.04 14.73 19.10
N GLY A 127 25.93 14.21 19.96
CA GLY A 127 25.68 14.07 21.41
C GLY A 127 24.51 13.13 21.75
N ARG A 128 24.10 12.29 20.80
CA ARG A 128 22.98 11.35 20.91
C ARG A 128 23.33 10.04 20.20
N ARG A 129 22.60 8.99 20.53
CA ARG A 129 22.60 7.76 19.73
C ARG A 129 22.11 8.09 18.32
N LEU A 130 22.82 7.59 17.30
CA LEU A 130 22.40 7.71 15.91
C LEU A 130 21.53 6.50 15.56
N PRO A 131 20.25 6.67 15.22
CA PRO A 131 19.38 5.55 14.88
C PRO A 131 19.97 4.71 13.75
N VAL A 132 19.99 3.40 13.95
CA VAL A 132 20.27 2.43 12.88
C VAL A 132 18.97 1.72 12.60
N ILE A 133 18.54 1.74 11.35
CA ILE A 133 17.23 1.21 10.94
C ILE A 133 17.48 0.09 9.95
N ARG A 134 16.94 -1.09 10.25
CA ARG A 134 16.86 -2.23 9.35
C ARG A 134 15.63 -2.04 8.45
N LEU A 135 15.84 -2.23 7.16
CA LEU A 135 14.84 -2.21 6.12
C LEU A 135 14.76 -3.62 5.57
N THR A 136 13.77 -4.37 6.00
CA THR A 136 13.54 -5.73 5.52
C THR A 136 12.58 -5.65 4.34
N PRO A 137 12.86 -6.33 3.20
CA PRO A 137 11.86 -6.51 2.16
C PRO A 137 10.60 -7.02 2.83
N HIS A 138 9.52 -6.29 2.66
CA HIS A 138 8.21 -6.83 2.97
C HIS A 138 7.51 -6.90 1.65
N THR A 139 7.02 -8.09 1.34
CA THR A 139 5.98 -8.23 0.34
C THR A 139 4.80 -7.38 0.82
N HIS A 140 4.66 -6.17 0.27
CA HIS A 140 3.40 -5.93 -0.40
C HIS A 140 3.40 -7.01 -1.49
N THR A 141 2.62 -8.07 -1.29
CA THR A 141 2.69 -9.25 -2.15
C THR A 141 2.61 -8.80 -3.60
N GLU A 142 3.75 -8.79 -4.30
CA GLU A 142 3.77 -8.74 -5.75
C GLU A 142 2.90 -9.90 -6.21
N ARG A 143 1.87 -9.60 -7.00
CA ARG A 143 0.83 -10.56 -7.37
C ARG A 143 1.34 -11.62 -8.33
N SER A 144 2.08 -12.57 -7.79
CA SER A 144 2.31 -13.88 -8.38
C SER A 144 1.75 -14.93 -7.43
N ALA A 145 0.49 -15.32 -7.69
CA ALA A 145 -0.14 -16.45 -7.06
C ALA A 145 0.55 -17.74 -7.53
N GLN A 146 1.68 -18.08 -6.92
CA GLN A 146 2.13 -19.46 -6.91
C GLN A 146 1.53 -20.09 -5.65
N LEU A 147 0.39 -20.78 -5.82
CA LEU A 147 -0.17 -21.60 -4.76
C LEU A 147 0.96 -22.46 -4.19
N PRO A 148 1.25 -22.41 -2.88
CA PRO A 148 2.24 -23.31 -2.32
C PRO A 148 1.84 -24.73 -2.68
N ALA A 149 2.82 -25.55 -3.11
CA ALA A 149 2.60 -26.97 -3.33
C ALA A 149 1.92 -27.55 -2.08
N PRO A 150 1.00 -28.53 -2.19
CA PRO A 150 0.30 -29.09 -1.04
C PRO A 150 1.30 -29.73 -0.08
N GLY A 151 1.77 -28.95 0.88
CA GLY A 151 2.45 -29.39 2.09
C GLY A 151 1.42 -29.68 3.17
N GLY A 152 1.87 -30.26 4.27
CA GLY A 152 1.02 -30.41 5.45
C GLY A 152 0.44 -29.06 5.90
N ILE A 153 -0.72 -29.10 6.54
CA ILE A 153 -1.33 -27.91 7.16
C ILE A 153 -0.29 -27.32 8.13
N ALA A 154 0.01 -26.03 8.00
CA ALA A 154 0.92 -25.35 8.92
C ALA A 154 0.42 -25.47 10.37
N ALA A 155 1.34 -25.35 11.34
CA ALA A 155 0.96 -25.29 12.75
C ALA A 155 -0.03 -24.14 12.98
N GLU A 156 -0.89 -24.31 13.98
CA GLU A 156 -1.82 -23.27 14.43
C GLU A 156 -1.08 -21.96 14.72
N ASP A 157 -1.65 -20.84 14.29
CA ASP A 157 -1.18 -19.52 14.67
C ASP A 157 -1.97 -19.04 15.89
N PRO A 158 -1.40 -19.10 17.11
CA PRO A 158 -2.10 -18.71 18.33
C PRO A 158 -2.34 -17.19 18.43
N GLN A 159 -1.83 -16.38 17.49
CA GLN A 159 -2.10 -14.94 17.45
C GLN A 159 -3.38 -14.60 16.67
N ARG A 160 -4.02 -15.57 16.02
CA ARG A 160 -5.22 -15.35 15.21
C ARG A 160 -6.47 -15.83 15.92
N ASP A 161 -7.39 -14.91 16.12
CA ASP A 161 -8.72 -15.17 16.67
C ASP A 161 -9.79 -15.23 15.57
N ILE A 162 -10.96 -15.76 15.93
CA ILE A 162 -12.15 -15.67 15.09
C ILE A 162 -12.62 -14.20 14.97
N THR A 163 -12.67 -13.69 13.75
CA THR A 163 -13.29 -12.38 13.48
C THR A 163 -14.78 -12.53 13.19
N VAL A 164 -15.61 -11.85 13.97
CA VAL A 164 -17.06 -11.76 13.74
C VAL A 164 -17.46 -10.31 13.48
N ARG A 165 -18.00 -10.02 12.30
CA ARG A 165 -18.65 -8.72 12.00
C ARG A 165 -20.15 -8.87 11.93
N ARG A 166 -20.87 -7.86 12.41
CA ARG A 166 -22.34 -7.84 12.42
C ARG A 166 -22.85 -6.60 11.71
N PRO A 167 -22.86 -6.56 10.36
CA PRO A 167 -23.22 -5.36 9.62
C PRO A 167 -24.66 -4.86 9.85
N GLY A 168 -25.53 -5.65 10.49
CA GLY A 168 -26.86 -5.19 10.87
C GLY A 168 -26.93 -4.44 12.22
N THR A 169 -25.89 -4.54 13.06
CA THR A 169 -25.91 -4.02 14.44
C THR A 169 -24.60 -3.37 14.88
N ASP A 170 -23.53 -3.52 14.11
CA ASP A 170 -22.19 -3.00 14.40
C ASP A 170 -22.00 -1.66 13.71
N GLU A 171 -22.24 -0.58 14.46
CA GLU A 171 -22.09 0.80 14.00
C GLU A 171 -20.63 1.23 13.87
N SER A 172 -19.66 0.40 14.30
CA SER A 172 -18.23 0.71 14.20
C SER A 172 -17.61 0.33 12.85
N LEU A 173 -18.36 -0.39 12.00
CA LEU A 173 -17.89 -0.78 10.69
C LEU A 173 -17.67 0.46 9.80
N PRO A 174 -16.56 0.52 9.07
CA PRO A 174 -16.32 1.64 8.17
C PRO A 174 -17.16 1.49 6.89
N HIS A 175 -17.81 2.58 6.52
CA HIS A 175 -18.62 2.71 5.30
C HIS A 175 -18.01 3.79 4.41
N TYR A 176 -17.76 3.49 3.15
CA TYR A 176 -17.16 4.41 2.19
C TYR A 176 -18.06 4.60 0.98
N GLY A 177 -18.29 5.87 0.63
CA GLY A 177 -18.90 6.31 -0.60
C GLY A 177 -17.90 6.15 -1.75
N VAL A 178 -18.24 5.31 -2.72
CA VAL A 178 -17.38 4.96 -3.86
C VAL A 178 -18.16 5.14 -5.15
N VAL A 179 -17.92 6.26 -5.85
CA VAL A 179 -18.55 6.58 -7.14
C VAL A 179 -20.08 6.40 -7.14
N GLY A 180 -20.76 6.93 -6.11
CA GLY A 180 -22.23 6.80 -5.97
C GLY A 180 -22.70 5.60 -5.15
N ASP A 181 -21.83 4.63 -4.88
CA ASP A 181 -22.16 3.43 -4.11
C ASP A 181 -21.75 3.56 -2.64
N ASN A 182 -22.18 2.61 -1.79
CA ASN A 182 -21.74 2.48 -0.40
C ASN A 182 -21.10 1.11 -0.16
N TYR A 183 -19.81 1.13 0.20
CA TYR A 183 -19.02 -0.07 0.49
C TYR A 183 -18.69 -0.14 1.97
N THR A 184 -19.21 -1.17 2.63
CA THR A 184 -18.94 -1.48 4.04
C THR A 184 -17.84 -2.53 4.13
N MET A 185 -16.73 -2.21 4.79
CA MET A 185 -15.63 -3.17 4.92
C MET A 185 -15.98 -4.17 6.03
N LEU A 186 -16.14 -5.45 5.67
CA LEU A 186 -16.43 -6.50 6.65
C LEU A 186 -15.13 -7.13 7.16
N LEU A 187 -14.29 -7.62 6.25
CA LEU A 187 -13.01 -8.24 6.60
C LEU A 187 -11.92 -7.61 5.76
N GLY A 188 -10.84 -7.18 6.41
CA GLY A 188 -9.67 -6.60 5.74
C GLY A 188 -8.43 -7.47 5.81
N ARG A 189 -7.31 -6.93 5.33
CA ARG A 189 -5.99 -7.58 5.40
C ARG A 189 -5.65 -8.10 6.80
N GLU A 190 -5.88 -7.28 7.82
CA GLU A 190 -5.54 -7.60 9.22
C GLU A 190 -6.36 -8.78 9.75
N ASP A 191 -7.62 -8.92 9.32
CA ASP A 191 -8.50 -10.01 9.75
C ASP A 191 -8.12 -11.35 9.09
N THR A 192 -7.67 -11.29 7.83
CA THR A 192 -7.51 -12.49 7.00
C THR A 192 -6.07 -12.95 6.86
N ASP A 193 -5.11 -12.29 7.51
CA ASP A 193 -3.68 -12.55 7.32
C ASP A 193 -3.28 -12.37 5.84
N GLY A 194 -3.78 -11.30 5.24
CA GLY A 194 -3.48 -10.97 3.84
C GLY A 194 -4.05 -11.94 2.81
N ARG A 195 -5.09 -12.72 3.14
CA ARG A 195 -5.64 -13.75 2.25
C ARG A 195 -6.78 -13.25 1.38
N TYR A 196 -7.71 -12.49 1.95
CA TYR A 196 -8.80 -11.86 1.20
C TYR A 196 -9.35 -10.64 1.92
N ALA A 197 -10.06 -9.77 1.21
CA ALA A 197 -10.96 -8.79 1.83
C ALA A 197 -12.39 -9.15 1.47
N LEU A 198 -13.34 -8.81 2.34
CA LEU A 198 -14.77 -8.99 2.12
C LEU A 198 -15.48 -7.66 2.36
N ILE A 199 -16.27 -7.24 1.37
CA ILE A 199 -16.95 -5.95 1.31
C ILE A 199 -18.43 -6.20 1.08
N ASP A 200 -19.28 -5.51 1.84
CA ASP A 200 -20.73 -5.45 1.61
C ASP A 200 -21.05 -4.17 0.84
N MET A 201 -21.53 -4.32 -0.39
CA MET A 201 -21.75 -3.23 -1.33
C MET A 201 -23.25 -3.00 -1.50
N HIS A 202 -23.68 -1.78 -1.24
CA HIS A 202 -24.97 -1.25 -1.61
C HIS A 202 -24.80 -0.36 -2.85
N VAL A 203 -25.50 -0.73 -3.93
CA VAL A 203 -25.38 -0.11 -5.25
C VAL A 203 -26.76 0.43 -5.66
N PRO A 204 -27.01 1.73 -5.48
CA PRO A 204 -28.26 2.38 -5.91
C PRO A 204 -28.46 2.34 -7.43
N PRO A 205 -29.66 2.68 -7.94
CA PRO A 205 -29.89 2.87 -9.37
C PRO A 205 -28.86 3.80 -10.02
N GLY A 206 -28.26 3.35 -11.12
CA GLY A 206 -27.20 4.06 -11.82
C GLY A 206 -25.80 3.96 -11.20
N GLY A 207 -25.67 3.25 -10.06
CA GLY A 207 -24.39 3.03 -9.40
C GLY A 207 -23.46 2.08 -10.15
N GLY A 208 -22.24 1.95 -9.63
CA GLY A 208 -21.17 1.11 -10.17
C GLY A 208 -19.96 1.90 -10.70
N PRO A 209 -18.76 1.30 -10.64
CA PRO A 209 -17.50 1.97 -10.96
C PRO A 209 -17.31 2.13 -12.48
N PRO A 210 -16.44 3.06 -12.90
CA PRO A 210 -15.97 3.10 -14.28
C PRO A 210 -15.12 1.86 -14.64
N PRO A 211 -14.82 1.65 -15.94
CA PRO A 211 -13.90 0.60 -16.40
C PRO A 211 -12.56 0.63 -15.67
N HIS A 212 -12.14 -0.52 -15.16
CA HIS A 212 -10.85 -0.68 -14.50
C HIS A 212 -10.31 -2.11 -14.63
N ARG A 213 -9.06 -2.31 -14.22
CA ARG A 213 -8.47 -3.63 -14.03
C ARG A 213 -7.54 -3.64 -12.83
N HIS A 214 -7.31 -4.82 -12.30
CA HIS A 214 -6.38 -5.10 -11.22
C HIS A 214 -5.83 -6.51 -11.43
N ASP A 215 -4.61 -6.83 -11.01
CA ASP A 215 -3.99 -8.17 -11.07
C ASP A 215 -4.46 -9.25 -10.02
N PHE A 216 -5.68 -9.19 -9.48
CA PHE A 216 -6.20 -10.00 -8.35
C PHE A 216 -7.57 -10.53 -8.73
N GLU A 217 -7.97 -11.64 -8.12
CA GLU A 217 -9.31 -12.18 -8.36
C GLU A 217 -10.33 -11.36 -7.57
N GLU A 218 -11.45 -11.04 -8.21
CA GLU A 218 -12.58 -10.36 -7.59
C GLU A 218 -13.86 -11.14 -7.85
N MET A 219 -14.59 -11.44 -6.79
CA MET A 219 -15.84 -12.20 -6.86
C MET A 219 -16.98 -11.36 -6.31
N PHE A 220 -18.08 -11.30 -7.06
CA PHE A 220 -19.33 -10.71 -6.61
C PHE A 220 -20.37 -11.79 -6.40
N PHE A 221 -21.00 -11.80 -5.22
CA PHE A 221 -22.20 -12.59 -4.93
C PHE A 221 -23.37 -11.65 -4.67
N VAL A 222 -24.39 -11.68 -5.53
CA VAL A 222 -25.53 -10.76 -5.42
C VAL A 222 -26.49 -11.27 -4.35
N LEU A 223 -26.73 -10.45 -3.33
CA LEU A 223 -27.64 -10.75 -2.23
C LEU A 223 -29.07 -10.31 -2.54
N GLU A 224 -29.22 -9.11 -3.12
CA GLU A 224 -30.50 -8.48 -3.43
C GLU A 224 -30.40 -7.73 -4.77
N GLY A 225 -31.48 -7.71 -5.54
CA GLY A 225 -31.53 -7.01 -6.82
C GLY A 225 -30.74 -7.72 -7.93
N ARG A 226 -30.16 -6.92 -8.83
CA ARG A 226 -29.34 -7.36 -9.96
C ARG A 226 -28.31 -6.29 -10.33
N ILE A 227 -27.20 -6.73 -10.91
CA ILE A 227 -26.17 -5.86 -11.50
C ILE A 227 -25.86 -6.33 -12.92
N ASP A 228 -25.47 -5.41 -13.78
CA ASP A 228 -24.93 -5.73 -15.10
C ASP A 228 -23.41 -5.64 -15.04
N VAL A 229 -22.73 -6.74 -15.29
CA VAL A 229 -21.27 -6.83 -15.29
C VAL A 229 -20.77 -6.89 -16.71
N THR A 230 -19.86 -5.98 -17.07
CA THR A 230 -19.23 -5.96 -18.39
C THR A 230 -17.82 -6.49 -18.29
N PHE A 231 -17.52 -7.54 -19.04
CA PHE A 231 -16.21 -8.18 -19.12
C PHE A 231 -15.84 -8.34 -20.59
N ARG A 232 -14.69 -7.77 -21.00
CA ARG A 232 -14.21 -7.82 -22.41
C ARG A 232 -15.25 -7.36 -23.44
N GLY A 233 -16.06 -6.38 -23.09
CA GLY A 233 -17.09 -5.80 -23.97
C GLY A 233 -18.42 -6.56 -24.00
N GLU A 234 -18.52 -7.69 -23.31
CA GLU A 234 -19.77 -8.44 -23.15
C GLU A 234 -20.40 -8.13 -21.80
N THR A 235 -21.67 -7.77 -21.80
CA THR A 235 -22.44 -7.49 -20.58
C THR A 235 -23.31 -8.68 -20.20
N THR A 236 -23.18 -9.13 -18.95
CA THR A 236 -23.99 -10.19 -18.35
C THR A 236 -24.68 -9.65 -17.10
N THR A 237 -25.99 -9.87 -17.00
CA THR A 237 -26.72 -9.57 -15.77
C THR A 237 -26.51 -10.69 -14.74
N ILE A 238 -26.18 -10.30 -13.52
CA ILE A 238 -26.09 -11.18 -12.34
C ILE A 238 -27.17 -10.75 -11.35
N SER A 239 -28.05 -11.68 -10.96
CA SER A 239 -29.21 -11.47 -10.10
C SER A 239 -29.00 -12.08 -8.71
N ALA A 240 -29.88 -11.74 -7.76
CA ALA A 240 -29.83 -12.28 -6.40
C ALA A 240 -29.70 -13.82 -6.37
N GLY A 241 -28.71 -14.31 -5.62
CA GLY A 241 -28.34 -15.73 -5.52
C GLY A 241 -27.30 -16.19 -6.55
N GLU A 242 -26.94 -15.34 -7.52
CA GLU A 242 -25.94 -15.64 -8.53
C GLU A 242 -24.57 -15.06 -8.16
N VAL A 243 -23.53 -15.63 -8.76
CA VAL A 243 -22.13 -15.33 -8.48
C VAL A 243 -21.38 -15.11 -9.79
N VAL A 244 -20.45 -14.15 -9.78
CA VAL A 244 -19.50 -13.93 -10.87
C VAL A 244 -18.10 -13.78 -10.29
N ASN A 245 -17.12 -14.34 -10.98
CA ASN A 245 -15.71 -14.14 -10.68
C ASN A 245 -15.05 -13.41 -11.85
N ILE A 246 -14.33 -12.35 -11.56
CA ILE A 246 -13.55 -11.57 -12.48
C ILE A 246 -12.08 -12.00 -12.38
N PRO A 247 -11.54 -12.61 -13.44
CA PRO A 247 -10.14 -12.99 -13.48
C PRO A 247 -9.21 -11.79 -13.36
N ALA A 248 -8.12 -12.00 -12.62
CA ALA A 248 -7.03 -11.04 -12.51
C ALA A 248 -6.58 -10.51 -13.89
N ARG A 249 -6.17 -9.23 -13.90
CA ARG A 249 -5.65 -8.42 -15.01
C ARG A 249 -6.66 -8.11 -16.11
N SER A 250 -7.92 -8.49 -15.93
CA SER A 250 -8.94 -8.31 -16.96
C SER A 250 -9.71 -7.01 -16.77
N PRO A 251 -9.82 -6.16 -17.82
CA PRO A 251 -10.73 -5.01 -17.82
C PRO A 251 -12.18 -5.41 -17.55
N HIS A 252 -12.81 -4.73 -16.60
CA HIS A 252 -14.20 -4.93 -16.23
C HIS A 252 -14.80 -3.69 -15.57
N PHE A 253 -16.11 -3.69 -15.46
CA PHE A 253 -16.90 -2.79 -14.60
C PHE A 253 -18.27 -3.42 -14.37
N PHE A 254 -19.03 -2.86 -13.44
CA PHE A 254 -20.45 -3.19 -13.30
C PHE A 254 -21.28 -1.92 -13.22
N HIS A 255 -22.57 -2.05 -13.51
CA HIS A 255 -23.53 -0.97 -13.42
C HIS A 255 -24.88 -1.50 -12.92
N ASN A 256 -25.56 -0.75 -12.06
CA ASN A 256 -26.95 -1.04 -11.73
C ASN A 256 -27.89 -0.30 -12.69
N SER A 257 -28.26 -0.96 -13.79
CA SER A 257 -29.19 -0.44 -14.79
C SER A 257 -30.67 -0.47 -14.35
N SER A 258 -30.95 -1.07 -13.20
CA SER A 258 -32.32 -1.21 -12.68
C SER A 258 -32.78 0.05 -11.95
N GLN A 259 -34.08 0.12 -11.66
CA GLN A 259 -34.67 1.20 -10.84
C GLN A 259 -34.73 0.84 -9.35
N ALA A 260 -34.21 -0.32 -8.96
CA ALA A 260 -34.16 -0.78 -7.59
C ALA A 260 -32.70 -0.84 -7.10
N ASP A 261 -32.52 -0.76 -5.79
CA ASP A 261 -31.22 -0.97 -5.17
C ASP A 261 -30.75 -2.41 -5.40
N ALA A 262 -29.44 -2.57 -5.56
CA ALA A 262 -28.77 -3.86 -5.52
C ALA A 262 -27.86 -3.95 -4.28
N ARG A 263 -27.71 -5.15 -3.74
CA ARG A 263 -26.77 -5.43 -2.67
C ARG A 263 -25.96 -6.68 -3.02
N MET A 264 -24.65 -6.62 -2.84
CA MET A 264 -23.76 -7.74 -3.13
C MET A 264 -22.59 -7.80 -2.17
N LEU A 265 -22.01 -8.99 -2.03
CA LEU A 265 -20.70 -9.17 -1.42
C LEU A 265 -19.64 -9.11 -2.50
N CYS A 266 -18.60 -8.29 -2.30
CA CYS A 266 -17.36 -8.35 -3.05
C CYS A 266 -16.29 -9.03 -2.20
N MET A 267 -15.65 -10.07 -2.74
CA MET A 267 -14.45 -10.65 -2.17
C MET A 267 -13.29 -10.44 -3.13
N VAL A 268 -12.17 -9.93 -2.63
CA VAL A 268 -10.92 -9.85 -3.40
C VAL A 268 -9.82 -10.67 -2.75
N SER A 269 -8.99 -11.32 -3.55
CA SER A 269 -7.86 -12.12 -3.09
C SER A 269 -6.64 -11.91 -4.00
N PRO A 270 -5.51 -11.39 -3.48
CA PRO A 270 -5.29 -10.91 -2.10
C PRO A 270 -6.11 -9.66 -1.73
N PRO A 271 -6.18 -9.26 -0.44
CA PRO A 271 -6.82 -8.03 0.00
C PRO A 271 -6.05 -6.80 -0.48
N GLY A 272 -6.70 -5.63 -0.42
CA GLY A 272 -6.14 -4.35 -0.84
C GLY A 272 -7.19 -3.30 -1.19
N LEU A 273 -8.39 -3.71 -1.59
CA LEU A 273 -9.51 -2.79 -1.84
C LEU A 273 -9.98 -2.10 -0.56
N ASP A 274 -9.93 -2.80 0.58
CA ASP A 274 -10.22 -2.26 1.91
C ASP A 274 -9.31 -1.08 2.27
N GLU A 275 -8.01 -1.25 2.07
CA GLU A 275 -7.02 -0.20 2.28
C GLU A 275 -7.18 0.91 1.23
N TYR A 276 -7.36 0.56 -0.05
CA TYR A 276 -7.53 1.51 -1.15
C TYR A 276 -8.72 2.45 -0.94
N PHE A 277 -9.92 1.92 -0.71
CA PHE A 277 -11.12 2.73 -0.53
C PHE A 277 -11.05 3.59 0.74
N SER A 278 -10.39 3.12 1.80
CA SER A 278 -10.19 3.95 3.01
C SER A 278 -9.35 5.21 2.78
N GLN A 279 -8.54 5.26 1.71
CA GLN A 279 -7.69 6.42 1.42
C GLN A 279 -8.44 7.57 0.74
N TRP A 280 -9.52 7.28 0.02
CA TRP A 280 -10.19 8.29 -0.83
C TRP A 280 -11.72 8.25 -0.78
N GLY A 281 -12.32 7.14 -0.39
CA GLY A 281 -13.78 7.00 -0.30
C GLY A 281 -14.36 7.92 0.78
N GLN A 282 -15.52 8.49 0.50
CA GLN A 282 -16.20 9.41 1.42
C GLN A 282 -16.71 8.63 2.64
N PRO A 283 -16.34 8.95 3.89
CA PRO A 283 -16.93 8.29 5.05
C PRO A 283 -18.45 8.48 5.10
N LEU A 284 -19.19 7.38 5.26
CA LEU A 284 -20.64 7.38 5.36
C LEU A 284 -21.09 6.94 6.76
N PRO A 285 -22.23 7.45 7.27
CA PRO A 285 -22.66 7.19 8.63
C PRO A 285 -23.31 5.81 8.82
N SER A 286 -23.69 5.13 7.74
CA SER A 286 -24.29 3.79 7.80
C SER A 286 -24.11 3.05 6.48
N ARG A 287 -24.29 1.72 6.50
CA ARG A 287 -24.24 0.85 5.31
C ARG A 287 -25.31 1.10 4.25
N THR A 288 -26.36 1.85 4.57
CA THR A 288 -27.48 2.16 3.65
C THR A 288 -27.48 3.62 3.21
N SER A 289 -26.52 4.41 3.66
CA SER A 289 -26.37 5.80 3.23
C SER A 289 -25.86 5.83 1.79
N VAL A 290 -26.38 6.74 0.97
CA VAL A 290 -25.88 6.96 -0.38
C VAL A 290 -25.03 8.24 -0.38
N PRO A 291 -23.83 8.25 -0.99
CA PRO A 291 -23.03 9.47 -1.09
C PRO A 291 -23.77 10.52 -1.94
N THR A 292 -23.93 11.72 -1.39
CA THR A 292 -24.41 12.90 -2.11
C THR A 292 -23.22 13.76 -2.51
N LEU A 293 -22.59 13.43 -3.63
CA LEU A 293 -21.49 14.20 -4.21
C LEU A 293 -22.01 15.11 -5.33
N SER A 294 -21.59 16.36 -5.33
CA SER A 294 -21.71 17.23 -6.50
C SER A 294 -20.83 16.70 -7.65
N PRO A 295 -21.08 17.10 -8.91
CA PRO A 295 -20.24 16.69 -10.04
C PRO A 295 -18.74 16.97 -9.85
N ALA A 296 -18.40 18.12 -9.25
CA ALA A 296 -17.00 18.49 -8.97
C ALA A 296 -16.37 17.61 -7.87
N GLU A 297 -17.15 17.21 -6.85
CA GLU A 297 -16.66 16.29 -5.82
C GLU A 297 -16.50 14.88 -6.37
N MET A 298 -17.38 14.44 -7.28
CA MET A 298 -17.24 13.17 -8.00
C MET A 298 -15.96 13.14 -8.83
N GLU A 299 -15.68 14.20 -9.58
CA GLU A 299 -14.45 14.34 -10.38
C GLU A 299 -13.20 14.28 -9.49
N ALA A 300 -13.16 15.04 -8.40
CA ALA A 300 -12.02 15.03 -7.46
C ALA A 300 -11.81 13.66 -6.79
N THR A 301 -12.90 12.94 -6.53
CA THR A 301 -12.87 11.58 -5.97
C THR A 301 -12.27 10.59 -6.98
N LEU A 302 -12.68 10.68 -8.24
CA LEU A 302 -12.12 9.87 -9.34
C LEU A 302 -10.64 10.17 -9.57
N ASP A 303 -10.23 11.44 -9.53
CA ASP A 303 -8.82 11.83 -9.64
C ASP A 303 -7.97 11.21 -8.51
N SER A 304 -8.48 11.23 -7.29
CA SER A 304 -7.82 10.62 -6.14
C SER A 304 -7.69 9.10 -6.30
N ALA A 305 -8.76 8.45 -6.79
CA ALA A 305 -8.78 7.03 -7.10
C ALA A 305 -7.74 6.67 -8.18
N ILE A 306 -7.65 7.47 -9.25
CA ILE A 306 -6.68 7.29 -10.35
C ILE A 306 -5.24 7.43 -9.86
N GLN A 307 -4.94 8.48 -9.08
CA GLN A 307 -3.59 8.72 -8.57
C GLN A 307 -3.12 7.62 -7.60
N LEU A 308 -4.03 7.09 -6.79
CA LEU A 308 -3.72 6.06 -5.80
C LEU A 308 -3.70 4.64 -6.38
N GLY A 309 -4.47 4.38 -7.44
CA GLY A 309 -4.67 3.04 -8.03
C GLY A 309 -3.38 2.24 -8.22
N PRO A 310 -2.33 2.79 -8.85
CA PRO A 310 -1.08 2.07 -9.07
C PRO A 310 -0.41 1.52 -7.80
N ARG A 311 -0.62 2.17 -6.63
CA ARG A 311 -0.08 1.69 -5.34
C ARG A 311 -0.75 0.41 -4.84
N TYR A 312 -1.98 0.16 -5.28
CA TYR A 312 -2.77 -1.03 -4.97
C TYR A 312 -2.88 -1.97 -6.19
N ALA A 313 -2.09 -1.71 -7.23
CA ALA A 313 -2.12 -2.38 -8.53
C ALA A 313 -3.52 -2.41 -9.16
N ILE A 314 -4.15 -1.24 -9.15
CA ILE A 314 -5.40 -0.93 -9.83
C ILE A 314 -5.10 0.08 -10.93
N GLU A 315 -5.64 -0.17 -12.12
CA GLU A 315 -5.55 0.72 -13.26
C GLU A 315 -6.96 1.10 -13.70
N ASN A 316 -7.28 2.38 -13.59
CA ASN A 316 -8.52 2.95 -14.11
C ASN A 316 -8.37 3.16 -15.61
N LEU A 317 -9.37 2.72 -16.37
CA LEU A 317 -9.37 2.76 -17.83
C LEU A 317 -10.29 3.87 -18.31
N PRO A 318 -10.01 4.48 -19.48
CA PRO A 318 -10.91 5.47 -20.06
C PRO A 318 -12.28 4.87 -20.35
N THR A 319 -13.32 5.70 -20.21
CA THR A 319 -14.65 5.42 -20.73
C THR A 319 -14.67 5.80 -22.22
N ASP A 320 -14.93 4.83 -23.09
CA ASP A 320 -15.17 5.06 -24.53
C ASP A 320 -16.50 5.81 -24.78
#